data_AF-A0A7S0CYZ7-F1
#
_entry.id   AF-A0A7S0CYZ7-F1
#
_cell.length_a   1.000
_cell.length_b   1.000
_cell.length_c   1.000
_cell.angle_alpha   90.00
_cell.angle_beta   90.00
_cell.angle_gamma   90.00
#
_symmetry.space_group_name_H-M   'P 1'
#
loop_
_entity.id
_entity.type
_entity.pdbx_description
1 polymer ?
#
loop_
_entity_poly.entity_id
_entity_poly.type
_entity_poly.pdbx_seq_one_letter_code
_entity_poly.pdbx_strand_id
1 'polypeptide(L)'
;MGRITIFTSASCGHCRRAKATLESRGFEYSEVSLSAHPARREDMTALASRVTVPQIFLNETHFGGNDDLERRLREDPDLFDEEVRRALTMPDPKDARLRACAFGEGSDDDDDLSFLSPPREARLG
;
A
#
# COMPACT_ATOMS: atom_id res chain seq x y z
N MET A 1 9.31 0.50 -9.90
CA MET A 1 9.53 -0.58 -8.92
C MET A 1 8.18 -1.26 -8.70
N GLY A 2 8.21 -2.53 -8.30
CA GLY A 2 6.99 -3.29 -8.03
C GLY A 2 6.28 -2.75 -6.80
N ARG A 3 5.02 -3.11 -6.63
CA ARG A 3 4.19 -2.63 -5.51
C ARG A 3 3.21 -3.68 -5.03
N ILE A 4 2.77 -3.51 -3.79
CA ILE A 4 1.68 -4.30 -3.21
C ILE A 4 0.39 -3.49 -3.38
N THR A 5 -0.67 -4.12 -3.88
CA THR A 5 -1.99 -3.49 -4.01
C THR A 5 -3.00 -4.27 -3.20
N ILE A 6 -3.77 -3.59 -2.35
CA ILE A 6 -4.81 -4.19 -1.52
C ILE A 6 -6.16 -3.54 -1.79
N PHE A 7 -7.14 -4.34 -2.19
CA PHE A 7 -8.53 -3.91 -2.31
C PHE A 7 -9.23 -4.04 -0.96
N THR A 8 -9.80 -2.95 -0.47
CA THR A 8 -10.41 -2.87 0.86
C THR A 8 -11.82 -2.28 0.82
N SER A 9 -12.50 -2.33 1.95
CA SER A 9 -13.80 -1.68 2.17
C SER A 9 -13.83 -1.01 3.56
N ALA A 10 -14.51 0.13 3.67
CA ALA A 10 -14.50 1.02 4.84
C ALA A 10 -14.91 0.33 6.16
N SER A 11 -15.73 -0.72 6.08
CA SER A 11 -16.30 -1.42 7.24
C SER A 11 -15.88 -2.89 7.33
N CYS A 12 -14.63 -3.22 6.97
CA CYS A 12 -14.15 -4.61 7.00
C CYS A 12 -13.02 -4.81 8.03
N GLY A 13 -13.28 -5.61 9.07
CA GLY A 13 -12.28 -5.96 10.09
C GLY A 13 -11.09 -6.74 9.52
N HIS A 14 -11.32 -7.62 8.54
CA HIS A 14 -10.26 -8.39 7.87
C HIS A 14 -9.31 -7.49 7.06
N CYS A 15 -9.84 -6.44 6.41
CA CYS A 15 -9.00 -5.48 5.69
C CYS A 15 -8.03 -4.76 6.64
N ARG A 16 -8.51 -4.36 7.82
CA ARG A 16 -7.66 -3.70 8.82
C ARG A 16 -6.53 -4.61 9.31
N ARG A 17 -6.83 -5.89 9.54
CA ARG A 17 -5.82 -6.88 9.95
C ARG A 17 -4.75 -7.06 8.88
N ALA A 18 -5.17 -7.28 7.63
CA ALA A 18 -4.23 -7.44 6.52
C ALA A 18 -3.30 -6.22 6.34
N LYS A 19 -3.82 -4.99 6.46
CA LYS A 19 -3.01 -3.77 6.41
C LYS A 19 -2.00 -3.69 7.56
N ALA A 20 -2.47 -3.88 8.80
CA ALA A 20 -1.60 -3.85 9.97
C ALA A 20 -0.46 -4.88 9.87
N THR A 21 -0.72 -6.05 9.29
CA THR A 21 0.26 -7.12 9.05
C THR A 21 1.34 -6.73 8.03
N LEU A 22 0.99 -5.96 7.00
CA LEU A 22 1.95 -5.42 6.02
C LEU A 22 2.76 -4.28 6.65
N GLU A 23 2.10 -3.38 7.38
CA GLU A 23 2.72 -2.26 8.09
C GLU A 23 3.72 -2.74 9.15
N SER A 24 3.35 -3.74 9.94
CA SER A 24 4.23 -4.29 10.99
C SER A 24 5.51 -4.91 10.43
N ARG A 25 5.50 -5.32 9.15
CA ARG A 25 6.66 -5.86 8.43
C ARG A 25 7.45 -4.78 7.69
N GLY A 26 6.95 -3.54 7.64
CA GLY A 26 7.59 -2.43 6.95
C GLY A 26 7.44 -2.46 5.43
N PHE A 27 6.40 -3.12 4.90
CA PHE A 27 6.13 -3.12 3.46
C PHE A 27 5.19 -1.99 3.07
N GLU A 28 5.59 -1.21 2.06
CA GLU A 28 4.72 -0.21 1.44
C GLU A 28 3.67 -0.89 0.56
N TYR A 29 2.42 -0.44 0.71
CA TYR A 29 1.29 -0.96 -0.05
C TYR A 29 0.37 0.17 -0.52
N SER A 30 -0.36 -0.11 -1.58
CA SER A 30 -1.32 0.77 -2.21
C SER A 30 -2.73 0.29 -1.93
N GLU A 31 -3.51 1.07 -1.20
CA GLU A 31 -4.89 0.74 -0.85
C GLU A 31 -5.88 1.23 -1.92
N VAL A 32 -6.78 0.35 -2.36
CA VAL A 32 -7.90 0.69 -3.23
C VAL A 32 -9.21 0.46 -2.46
N SER A 33 -9.78 1.54 -1.92
CA SER A 33 -11.06 1.49 -1.19
C SER A 33 -12.23 1.37 -2.16
N LEU A 34 -12.90 0.22 -2.14
CA LEU A 34 -14.12 -0.04 -2.92
C LEU A 34 -15.33 0.72 -2.38
N SER A 35 -15.28 1.22 -1.15
CA SER A 35 -16.33 2.07 -0.59
C SER A 35 -16.28 3.48 -1.19
N ALA A 36 -15.06 4.01 -1.41
CA ALA A 36 -14.87 5.29 -2.06
C ALA A 36 -14.98 5.17 -3.59
N HIS A 37 -14.50 4.07 -4.17
CA HIS A 37 -14.47 3.83 -5.61
C HIS A 37 -15.20 2.54 -5.97
N PRO A 38 -16.55 2.54 -5.97
CA PRO A 38 -17.34 1.33 -6.25
C PRO A 38 -17.07 0.75 -7.65
N ALA A 39 -16.71 1.57 -8.63
CA ALA A 39 -16.34 1.13 -9.98
C ALA A 39 -15.13 0.17 -9.99
N ARG A 40 -14.18 0.34 -9.05
CA ARG A 40 -12.99 -0.54 -8.93
C ARG A 40 -13.35 -1.95 -8.47
N ARG A 41 -14.60 -2.20 -8.06
CA ARG A 41 -15.08 -3.54 -7.69
C ARG A 41 -15.11 -4.47 -8.90
N GLU A 42 -15.47 -3.95 -10.07
CA GLU A 42 -15.47 -4.72 -11.32
C GLU A 42 -14.05 -5.13 -11.69
N ASP A 43 -13.10 -4.19 -11.59
CA ASP A 43 -11.67 -4.46 -11.78
C ASP A 43 -11.15 -5.53 -10.81
N MET A 44 -11.44 -5.39 -9.51
CA MET A 44 -11.07 -6.38 -8.50
C MET A 44 -11.64 -7.76 -8.85
N THR A 45 -12.91 -7.82 -9.23
CA THR A 45 -13.57 -9.10 -9.55
C THR A 45 -12.99 -9.73 -10.80
N ALA A 46 -12.68 -8.93 -11.83
CA ALA A 46 -12.03 -9.41 -13.04
C ALA A 46 -10.62 -9.96 -12.78
N LEU A 47 -9.87 -9.33 -11.87
CA LEU A 47 -8.49 -9.74 -11.54
C LEU A 47 -8.43 -10.93 -10.58
N ALA A 48 -9.19 -10.89 -9.48
CA ALA A 48 -9.15 -11.90 -8.42
C ALA A 48 -10.08 -13.09 -8.70
N SER A 49 -10.99 -12.96 -9.67
CA SER A 49 -12.12 -13.89 -9.88
C SER A 49 -12.94 -14.13 -8.60
N ARG A 50 -12.90 -13.17 -7.66
CA ARG A 50 -13.54 -13.21 -6.34
C ARG A 50 -14.10 -11.84 -6.03
N VAL A 51 -15.25 -11.84 -5.33
CA VAL A 51 -15.97 -10.62 -4.92
C VAL A 51 -15.71 -10.24 -3.47
N THR A 52 -15.04 -11.11 -2.70
CA THR A 52 -14.80 -10.91 -1.27
C THR A 52 -13.61 -9.99 -1.04
N VAL A 53 -13.66 -9.17 0.01
CA VAL A 53 -12.53 -8.35 0.45
C VAL A 53 -11.93 -8.90 1.76
N PRO A 54 -10.64 -8.70 2.04
CA PRO A 54 -9.64 -8.03 1.18
C PRO A 54 -9.16 -8.93 0.02
N GLN A 55 -8.67 -8.32 -1.05
CA GLN A 55 -7.88 -8.99 -2.10
C GLN A 55 -6.51 -8.33 -2.21
N ILE A 56 -5.46 -9.12 -2.08
CA ILE A 56 -4.07 -8.67 -2.05
C ILE A 56 -3.39 -9.12 -3.35
N PHE A 57 -2.65 -8.20 -3.95
CA PHE A 57 -1.86 -8.41 -5.14
C PHE A 57 -0.41 -8.01 -4.87
N LEU A 58 0.51 -8.88 -5.26
CA LEU A 58 1.94 -8.62 -5.28
C LEU A 58 2.33 -8.36 -6.72
N ASN A 59 2.53 -7.09 -7.06
CA ASN A 59 2.71 -6.65 -8.44
C ASN A 59 1.50 -7.05 -9.32
N GLU A 60 1.66 -8.02 -10.22
CA GLU A 60 0.59 -8.58 -11.08
C GLU A 60 0.09 -9.94 -10.58
N THR A 61 0.68 -10.46 -9.52
CA THR A 61 0.35 -11.78 -8.99
C THR A 61 -0.74 -11.64 -7.93
N HIS A 62 -1.86 -12.35 -8.15
CA HIS A 62 -2.90 -12.48 -7.14
C HIS A 62 -2.37 -13.34 -5.98
N PHE A 63 -2.26 -12.74 -4.81
CA PHE A 63 -1.82 -13.44 -3.60
C PHE A 63 -2.99 -14.15 -2.91
N GLY A 64 -4.14 -13.48 -2.83
CA GLY A 64 -5.35 -14.02 -2.21
C GLY A 64 -6.01 -13.03 -1.24
N GLY A 65 -6.79 -13.55 -0.30
CA GLY A 65 -7.47 -12.76 0.73
C GLY A 65 -6.76 -12.74 2.08
N ASN A 66 -7.48 -12.29 3.10
CA ASN A 66 -6.98 -12.30 4.49
C ASN A 66 -6.70 -13.72 4.99
N ASP A 67 -7.57 -14.69 4.66
CA ASP A 67 -7.38 -16.09 5.07
C ASP A 67 -6.11 -16.69 4.45
N ASP A 68 -5.81 -16.36 3.19
CA ASP A 68 -4.58 -16.80 2.53
C ASP A 68 -3.34 -16.18 3.16
N LEU A 69 -3.41 -14.90 3.52
CA LEU A 69 -2.36 -14.19 4.25
C LEU A 69 -2.09 -14.84 5.60
N GLU A 70 -3.12 -14.96 6.44
CA GLU A 70 -2.99 -15.53 7.78
C GLU A 70 -2.54 -16.99 7.76
N ARG A 71 -2.97 -17.75 6.75
CA ARG A 71 -2.52 -19.13 6.54
C ARG A 71 -1.03 -19.17 6.22
N ARG A 72 -0.56 -18.40 5.22
CA ARG A 72 0.87 -18.37 4.85
C ARG A 72 1.76 -17.90 5.99
N LEU A 73 1.31 -16.89 6.74
CA LEU A 73 2.06 -16.37 7.88
C LEU A 73 2.17 -17.37 9.04
N ARG A 74 1.20 -18.27 9.17
CA ARG A 74 1.26 -19.36 10.16
C ARG A 74 2.17 -20.48 9.70
N GLU A 75 2.19 -20.77 8.40
CA GLU A 75 3.03 -21.81 7.81
C GLU A 75 4.50 -21.39 7.79
N ASP A 76 4.81 -20.25 7.17
CA ASP A 76 6.17 -19.76 7.02
C ASP A 76 6.16 -18.22 6.81
N PRO A 77 6.35 -17.43 7.88
CA PRO A 77 6.32 -15.97 7.77
C PRO A 77 7.50 -15.42 6.95
N ASP A 78 8.69 -16.01 7.06
CA ASP A 78 9.88 -15.55 6.35
C ASP A 78 9.75 -15.76 4.83
N LEU A 79 9.13 -16.86 4.41
CA LEU A 79 8.83 -17.11 3.00
C LEU A 79 7.89 -16.06 2.41
N PHE A 80 6.88 -15.62 3.18
CA PHE A 80 6.01 -14.53 2.75
C PHE A 80 6.79 -13.23 2.56
N ASP A 81 7.62 -12.87 3.53
CA ASP A 81 8.45 -11.67 3.48
C ASP A 81 9.37 -11.68 2.24
N GLU A 82 9.97 -12.83 1.91
CA GLU A 82 10.80 -12.97 0.71
C GLU A 82 10.00 -12.89 -0.60
N GLU A 83 8.81 -13.49 -0.64
CA GLU A 83 7.91 -13.41 -1.80
C GLU A 83 7.51 -11.95 -2.09
N VAL A 84 7.19 -11.19 -1.03
CA VAL A 84 6.89 -9.76 -1.14
C VAL A 84 8.10 -8.98 -1.63
N ARG A 85 9.29 -9.16 -1.02
CA ARG A 85 10.51 -8.48 -1.47
C ARG A 85 10.83 -8.77 -2.93
N ARG A 86 10.71 -10.03 -3.35
CA ARG A 86 10.88 -10.43 -4.74
C ARG A 86 9.86 -9.76 -5.67
N ALA A 87 8.62 -9.58 -5.23
CA ALA A 87 7.62 -8.87 -6.02
C ALA A 87 7.92 -7.38 -6.15
N LEU A 88 8.45 -6.75 -5.09
CA LEU A 88 8.82 -5.33 -5.08
C LEU A 88 10.04 -5.03 -5.98
N THR A 89 10.94 -6.00 -6.20
CA THR A 89 12.08 -5.83 -7.12
C THR A 89 11.70 -5.95 -8.60
N MET A 90 10.50 -6.43 -8.93
CA MET A 90 9.99 -6.51 -10.30
C MET A 90 9.61 -5.12 -10.85
N PRO A 91 9.46 -4.95 -12.19
CA PRO A 91 8.89 -3.73 -12.74
C PRO A 91 7.41 -3.56 -12.33
N ASP A 92 6.96 -2.30 -12.28
CA ASP A 92 5.59 -1.91 -11.93
C ASP A 92 4.56 -2.68 -12.77
N PRO A 93 3.38 -3.05 -12.21
CA PRO A 93 2.41 -3.87 -12.93
C PRO A 93 1.99 -3.19 -14.23
N LYS A 94 1.89 -3.97 -15.32
CA LYS A 94 1.42 -3.44 -16.61
C LYS A 94 -0.07 -3.14 -16.55
N ASP A 95 -0.83 -3.91 -15.76
CA ASP A 95 -2.25 -3.69 -15.58
C ASP A 95 -2.53 -2.42 -14.75
N ALA A 96 -3.11 -1.41 -15.42
CA ALA A 96 -3.45 -0.12 -14.83
C ALA A 96 -4.46 -0.23 -13.67
N ARG A 97 -5.22 -1.32 -13.58
CA ARG A 97 -6.16 -1.59 -12.47
C ARG A 97 -5.45 -1.89 -11.16
N LEU A 98 -4.22 -2.37 -11.22
CA LEU A 98 -3.39 -2.66 -10.05
C LEU A 98 -2.54 -1.46 -9.61
N ARG A 99 -2.42 -0.45 -10.47
CA ARG A 99 -1.95 0.87 -10.08
C ARG A 99 -3.07 1.52 -9.27
N ALA A 100 -2.87 1.64 -7.96
CA ALA A 100 -3.80 2.43 -7.17
C ALA A 100 -3.78 3.86 -7.70
N CYS A 101 -4.96 4.45 -7.83
CA CYS A 101 -5.08 5.90 -7.90
C CYS A 101 -4.34 6.42 -6.67
N ALA A 102 -3.34 7.28 -6.90
CA ALA A 102 -2.44 7.78 -5.89
C ALA A 102 -3.19 8.02 -4.58
N PHE A 103 -2.63 7.53 -3.47
CA PHE A 103 -2.84 8.16 -2.19
C PHE A 103 -2.85 9.67 -2.42
N GLY A 104 -3.82 10.37 -1.83
CA GLY A 104 -3.80 11.83 -1.86
C GLY A 104 -2.37 12.31 -1.61
N GLU A 105 -1.95 13.29 -2.40
CA GLU A 105 -0.80 14.10 -2.08
C GLU A 105 -0.97 14.56 -0.63
N GLY A 106 -0.34 13.84 0.30
CA GLY A 106 0.24 14.46 1.46
C GLY A 106 1.49 15.15 0.95
N SER A 107 1.32 16.29 0.28
CA SER A 107 2.32 17.35 0.40
C SER A 107 2.29 17.76 1.86
N ASP A 108 3.07 17.03 2.66
CA ASP A 108 3.94 17.66 3.65
C ASP A 108 5.02 18.41 2.84
N ASP A 109 4.59 19.45 2.12
CA ASP A 109 5.49 20.52 1.72
C ASP A 109 5.41 21.52 2.86
N ASP A 110 6.40 21.39 3.73
CA ASP A 110 6.92 22.38 4.66
C ASP A 110 7.11 23.73 3.90
N ASP A 111 6.04 24.52 3.74
CA ASP A 111 6.14 25.90 3.26
C ASP A 111 6.35 26.83 4.47
N ASP A 112 7.64 27.04 4.73
CA ASP A 112 8.26 28.28 5.16
C ASP A 112 7.54 29.11 6.23
N LEU A 113 7.97 28.95 7.48
CA LEU A 113 8.15 30.10 8.37
C LEU A 113 9.53 30.06 9.01
N SER A 114 10.55 30.18 8.15
CA SER A 114 11.80 30.77 8.58
C SER A 114 11.58 32.27 8.80
N PHE A 115 11.31 32.73 10.03
CA PHE A 115 11.77 34.07 10.44
C PHE A 115 11.76 34.24 11.97
N LEU A 116 12.89 34.74 12.47
CA LEU A 116 13.17 35.24 13.83
C LEU A 116 13.72 34.23 14.85
N SER A 117 15.01 33.92 14.69
CA SER A 117 15.95 34.32 15.73
C SER A 117 17.33 34.64 15.15
N PRO A 118 17.95 35.76 15.57
CA PRO A 118 19.20 36.24 14.97
C PRO A 118 20.41 35.54 15.59
N PRO A 119 21.52 35.49 14.86
CA PRO A 119 22.81 35.69 15.50
C PRO A 119 23.56 36.88 14.91
N ARG A 120 24.12 37.66 15.86
CA ARG A 120 25.41 38.39 15.86
C ARG A 120 26.28 38.05 14.63
N GLU A 121 26.93 38.98 13.95
CA GLU A 121 28.23 39.62 14.31
C GLU A 121 28.43 40.89 13.45
N ALA A 122 28.76 42.07 13.99
CA ALA A 122 30.10 42.66 14.24
C ALA A 122 30.93 43.12 13.00
N ARG A 123 31.28 44.44 13.00
CA ARG A 123 32.35 45.14 12.24
C ARG A 123 32.18 45.21 10.71
N LEU A 124 32.55 46.26 9.96
CA LEU A 124 33.51 47.36 10.11
C LEU A 124 33.12 48.48 9.09
N GLY A 125 33.38 49.75 9.39
CA GLY A 125 33.22 50.87 8.47
C GLY A 125 33.17 52.20 9.19
#